data_AF-A0A380H3U2-F1
#
_entry.id   AF-A0A380H3U2-F1
#
_cell.length_a   1.000
_cell.length_b   1.000
_cell.length_c   1.000
_cell.angle_alpha   90.00
_cell.angle_beta   90.00
_cell.angle_gamma   90.00
#
_symmetry.space_group_name_H-M   'P 1'
#
loop_
_entity.id
_entity.type
_entity.pdbx_description
1 polymer ?
#
loop_
_entity_poly.entity_id
_entity_poly.type
_entity_poly.pdbx_seq_one_letter_code
_entity_poly.pdbx_strand_id
1 'polypeptide(L)'
;MKPNNKRHQVHHTHQKSLLQRIWEHKILYLMILPCLFFYLIFNYMPMTSLVLAFKDFRFDTGIIGGEWKGLHYFSRFLIHVVHRLLLIR
;
A
#
# COMPACT_ATOMS: atom_id res chain seq x y z
N MET A 1 32.06 51.27 40.33
CA MET A 1 31.72 50.65 39.04
C MET A 1 31.86 49.12 39.17
N LYS A 2 30.77 48.35 39.11
CA LYS A 2 30.82 46.87 39.16
C LYS A 2 30.50 46.32 37.76
N PRO A 3 31.33 45.45 37.16
CA PRO A 3 31.08 44.97 35.81
C PRO A 3 29.85 44.05 35.81
N ASN A 4 28.84 44.42 35.00
CA ASN A 4 27.62 43.65 34.79
C ASN A 4 27.92 42.54 33.75
N ASN A 5 28.24 41.36 34.27
CA ASN A 5 28.44 40.15 33.48
C ASN A 5 27.09 39.57 33.06
N LYS A 6 26.51 40.11 31.99
CA LYS A 6 25.40 39.49 31.26
C LYS A 6 25.95 38.27 30.52
N ARG A 7 26.18 37.19 31.28
CA ARG A 7 26.45 35.86 30.71
C ARG A 7 25.28 35.55 29.81
N HIS A 8 25.55 35.53 28.51
CA HIS A 8 24.63 35.13 27.46
C HIS A 8 23.86 33.91 27.94
N GLN A 9 22.57 34.11 28.21
CA GLN A 9 21.69 33.01 28.53
C GLN A 9 21.61 32.14 27.28
N VAL A 10 22.33 31.03 27.31
CA VAL A 10 22.25 29.99 26.30
C VAL A 10 20.83 29.44 26.43
N HIS A 11 19.95 29.86 25.54
CA HIS A 11 18.64 29.23 25.39
C HIS A 11 18.91 27.77 25.05
N HIS A 12 18.87 26.91 26.06
CA HIS A 12 18.77 25.47 25.86
C HIS A 12 17.45 25.25 25.14
N THR A 13 17.51 25.22 23.81
CA THR A 13 16.38 24.83 22.98
C THR A 13 16.12 23.38 23.36
N HIS A 14 15.14 23.15 24.24
CA HIS A 14 14.68 21.81 24.55
C HIS A 14 14.16 21.23 23.24
N GLN A 15 15.01 20.48 22.54
CA GLN A 15 14.70 19.79 21.29
C GLN A 15 13.58 18.82 21.63
N LYS A 16 12.33 19.27 21.48
CA LYS A 16 11.16 18.43 21.73
C LYS A 16 11.30 17.19 20.82
N SER A 17 11.24 16.00 21.43
CA SER A 17 11.32 14.74 20.71
C SER A 17 10.31 14.71 19.57
N LEU A 18 10.69 14.17 18.41
CA LEU A 18 9.81 14.05 17.25
C LEU A 18 8.50 13.32 17.61
N LEU A 19 8.57 12.37 18.54
CA LEU A 19 7.41 11.65 19.07
C LEU A 19 6.44 12.57 19.82
N GLN A 20 6.97 13.55 20.57
CA GLN A 20 6.17 14.50 21.34
C GLN A 20 5.42 15.48 20.41
N ARG A 21 6.02 15.84 19.27
CA ARG A 21 5.36 16.62 18.21
C ARG A 21 4.27 15.84 17.48
N ILE A 22 4.49 14.56 17.21
CA ILE A 22 3.48 13.70 16.55
C ILE A 22 2.24 13.55 17.44
N TRP A 23 2.44 13.42 18.77
CA TRP A 23 1.34 13.33 19.73
C TRP A 23 0.52 14.63 19.88
N GLU A 24 1.16 15.79 19.70
CA GLU A 24 0.50 17.10 19.75
C GLU A 24 -0.52 17.27 18.61
N HIS A 25 -0.24 16.68 17.43
CA HIS A 25 -1.09 16.75 16.24
C HIS A 25 -1.95 15.51 15.99
N LYS A 26 -2.25 14.73 17.03
CA LYS A 26 -3.07 13.50 16.94
C LYS A 26 -4.42 13.67 16.22
N ILE A 27 -5.04 14.84 16.35
CA ILE A 27 -6.37 15.11 15.76
C ILE A 27 -6.32 15.11 14.23
N LEU A 28 -5.21 15.61 13.65
CA LEU A 28 -5.01 15.67 12.21
C LEU A 28 -4.83 14.27 11.62
N TYR A 29 -4.08 13.42 12.33
CA TYR A 29 -3.92 12.00 11.99
C TYR A 29 -5.24 11.24 12.12
N LEU A 30 -6.03 11.48 13.18
CA LEU A 30 -7.33 10.84 13.40
C LEU A 30 -8.32 11.15 12.27
N MET A 31 -8.28 12.37 11.71
CA MET A 31 -9.14 12.78 10.60
C MET A 31 -8.78 12.09 9.28
N ILE A 32 -7.49 11.84 9.04
CA ILE A 32 -7.00 11.10 7.85
C ILE A 32 -7.18 9.59 8.00
N LEU A 33 -7.16 9.08 9.23
CA LEU A 33 -7.27 7.66 9.55
C LEU A 33 -8.44 6.94 8.84
N PRO A 34 -9.70 7.42 8.89
CA PRO A 34 -10.81 6.75 8.19
C PRO A 34 -10.65 6.78 6.67
N CYS A 35 -10.12 7.87 6.10
CA CYS A 35 -9.85 7.97 4.66
C CYS A 35 -8.79 6.94 4.23
N LEU A 36 -7.69 6.86 4.98
CA LEU A 36 -6.62 5.90 4.70
C LEU A 36 -7.11 4.45 4.87
N PHE A 37 -7.93 4.19 5.89
CA PHE A 37 -8.49 2.86 6.14
C PHE A 37 -9.41 2.41 5.01
N PHE A 38 -10.32 3.29 4.56
CA PHE A 38 -11.14 3.03 3.37
C PHE A 38 -10.27 2.81 2.14
N TYR A 39 -9.27 3.66 1.91
CA TYR A 39 -8.37 3.51 0.77
C TYR A 39 -7.64 2.16 0.78
N LEU A 40 -7.11 1.73 1.92
CA LEU A 40 -6.43 0.44 2.08
C LEU A 40 -7.37 -0.73 1.74
N ILE A 41 -8.59 -0.75 2.27
CA ILE A 41 -9.52 -1.84 1.98
C ILE A 41 -9.93 -1.83 0.51
N PHE A 42 -10.36 -0.68 -0.01
CA PHE A 42 -10.94 -0.62 -1.34
C PHE A 42 -9.94 -0.55 -2.49
N ASN A 43 -8.68 -0.14 -2.27
CA ASN A 43 -7.65 -0.12 -3.33
C ASN A 43 -6.61 -1.23 -3.17
N TYR A 44 -6.26 -1.64 -1.95
CA TYR A 44 -5.25 -2.69 -1.75
C TYR A 44 -5.84 -4.09 -1.95
N MET A 45 -7.09 -4.31 -1.53
CA MET A 45 -7.80 -5.58 -1.74
C MET A 45 -8.02 -5.92 -3.23
N PRO A 46 -8.49 -5.02 -4.12
CA PRO A 46 -8.60 -5.34 -5.55
C PRO A 46 -7.25 -5.57 -6.22
N MET A 47 -6.16 -4.97 -5.73
CA MET A 47 -4.81 -5.26 -6.23
C MET A 47 -4.39 -6.71 -5.98
N THR A 48 -4.66 -7.24 -4.79
CA THR A 48 -4.46 -8.69 -4.53
C THR A 48 -5.46 -9.54 -5.29
N SER A 49 -6.68 -9.06 -5.52
CA SER A 49 -7.70 -9.75 -6.29
C SER A 49 -7.34 -9.87 -7.78
N LEU A 50 -6.62 -8.88 -8.33
CA LEU A 50 -6.06 -8.95 -9.68
C LEU A 50 -5.09 -10.13 -9.82
N VAL A 51 -4.23 -10.32 -8.82
CA VAL A 51 -3.32 -11.46 -8.75
C VAL A 51 -4.09 -12.78 -8.62
N LEU A 52 -5.19 -12.78 -7.86
CA LEU A 52 -6.06 -13.95 -7.72
C LEU A 52 -6.74 -14.36 -9.03
N ALA A 53 -7.06 -13.42 -9.91
CA ALA A 53 -7.66 -13.70 -11.23
C ALA A 53 -6.73 -14.47 -12.18
N PHE A 54 -5.42 -14.43 -11.95
CA PHE A 54 -4.42 -15.21 -12.70
C PHE A 54 -4.08 -16.55 -12.03
N LYS A 55 -4.68 -16.82 -10.86
CA LYS A 55 -4.49 -18.06 -10.12
C LYS A 55 -5.67 -18.99 -10.36
N ASP A 56 -5.42 -20.30 -10.38
CA ASP A 56 -6.49 -21.29 -10.57
C ASP A 56 -7.29 -21.42 -9.27
N PHE A 57 -8.36 -20.62 -9.14
CA PHE A 57 -9.18 -20.56 -7.94
C PHE A 57 -10.12 -21.77 -7.90
N ARG A 58 -9.72 -22.81 -7.18
CA ARG A 58 -10.59 -23.94 -6.84
C ARG A 58 -11.22 -23.67 -5.47
N PHE A 59 -12.54 -23.60 -5.39
CA PHE A 59 -13.28 -23.40 -4.13
C PHE A 59 -12.96 -24.50 -3.09
N ASP A 60 -12.57 -25.66 -3.58
CA ASP A 60 -12.21 -26.88 -2.86
C ASP A 60 -10.88 -26.78 -2.08
N THR A 61 -9.95 -25.89 -2.45
CA THR A 61 -8.64 -25.72 -1.77
C THR A 61 -8.50 -24.42 -0.99
N GLY A 62 -9.58 -23.62 -0.87
CA GLY A 62 -9.62 -22.37 -0.10
C GLY A 62 -9.08 -21.15 -0.85
N ILE A 63 -9.34 -19.95 -0.31
CA ILE A 63 -9.09 -18.64 -0.96
C ILE A 63 -7.62 -18.44 -1.40
N ILE A 64 -6.71 -19.17 -0.75
CA ILE A 64 -5.26 -19.07 -0.91
C ILE A 64 -4.65 -20.29 -1.61
N GLY A 65 -5.41 -21.37 -1.84
CA GLY A 65 -4.88 -22.70 -2.21
C GLY A 65 -4.71 -23.00 -3.69
N GLY A 66 -4.94 -22.02 -4.59
CA GLY A 66 -4.71 -22.20 -6.03
C GLY A 66 -3.22 -22.17 -6.39
N GLU A 67 -2.77 -23.08 -7.26
CA GLU A 67 -1.43 -23.01 -7.85
C GLU A 67 -1.31 -21.80 -8.80
N TRP A 68 -0.15 -21.14 -8.79
CA TRP A 68 0.13 -20.01 -9.68
C TRP A 68 0.29 -20.49 -11.12
N LYS A 69 -0.75 -20.31 -11.96
CA LYS A 69 -0.71 -20.70 -13.37
C LYS A 69 -0.33 -19.57 -14.34
N GLY A 70 -0.20 -18.34 -13.85
CA GLY A 70 0.41 -17.21 -14.56
C GLY A 70 -0.10 -17.04 -16.01
N LEU A 71 0.82 -17.10 -16.97
CA LEU A 71 0.58 -16.84 -18.40
C LEU A 71 -0.02 -18.02 -19.19
N HIS A 72 -0.30 -19.16 -18.55
CA HIS A 72 -0.81 -20.35 -19.25
C HIS A 72 -2.11 -20.06 -20.02
N TYR A 73 -3.05 -19.33 -19.40
CA TYR A 73 -4.31 -18.95 -20.02
C TYR A 73 -4.12 -17.92 -21.14
N PHE A 74 -3.13 -17.03 -21.02
CA PHE A 74 -2.82 -16.04 -22.05
C PHE A 74 -2.27 -16.70 -23.33
N SER A 75 -1.34 -17.66 -23.18
CA SER A 75 -0.82 -18.44 -24.32
C SER A 75 -1.93 -19.21 -25.04
N ARG A 76 -2.83 -19.86 -24.28
CA ARG A 76 -3.97 -20.60 -24.84
C ARG A 76 -4.93 -19.69 -25.59
N PHE A 77 -5.21 -18.51 -25.07
CA PHE A 77 -6.06 -17.51 -25.73
C PHE A 77 -5.46 -17.07 -27.08
N LEU A 78 -4.17 -16.73 -27.12
CA LEU A 78 -3.49 -16.32 -28.35
C LEU A 78 -3.48 -17.42 -29.41
N ILE A 79 -3.18 -18.67 -29.03
CA ILE A 79 -3.20 -19.82 -29.94
C ILE A 79 -4.60 -20.03 -30.53
N HIS A 80 -5.64 -19.94 -29.70
CA HIS A 80 -7.02 -20.13 -30.16
C HIS A 80 -7.48 -19.01 -31.10
N VAL A 81 -7.05 -17.76 -30.87
CA VAL A 81 -7.32 -16.63 -31.77
C VAL A 81 -6.62 -16.83 -33.12
N VAL A 82 -5.35 -17.22 -33.12
CA VAL A 82 -4.58 -17.47 -34.34
C VAL A 82 -5.18 -18.62 -35.16
N HIS A 83 -5.57 -19.72 -34.50
CA HIS A 83 -6.21 -20.86 -35.18
C HIS A 83 -7.54 -20.48 -35.84
N ARG A 84 -8.35 -19.64 -35.18
CA ARG A 84 -9.62 -19.15 -35.75
C ARG A 84 -9.41 -18.27 -36.98
N LEU A 85 -8.38 -17.44 -36.99
CA LEU A 85 -8.04 -16.57 -38.11
C LEU A 85 -7.51 -17.37 -39.31
N LEU A 86 -6.82 -18.49 -39.08
CA LEU A 86 -6.34 -19.40 -40.13
C LEU A 86 -7.47 -20.16 -40.85
N LEU A 87 -8.58 -20.44 -40.17
CA LEU A 87 -9.73 -21.13 -40.77
C LEU A 87 -10.64 -20.24 -41.63
N ILE A 88 -10.43 -18.93 -41.60
CA ILE A 88 -11.22 -17.93 -42.34
C ILE A 88 -10.53 -17.47 -43.64
N ARG A 89 -9.36 -18.04 -43.97
CA ARG A 89 -8.63 -17.83 -45.23
C ARG A 89 -8.65 -19.10 -46.07
#